data_AF-A0A1S0THK0-F1
#
_entry.id   AF-A0A1S0THK0-F1
#
_cell.length_a   1.000
_cell.length_b   1.000
_cell.length_c   1.000
_cell.angle_alpha   90.00
_cell.angle_beta   90.00
_cell.angle_gamma   90.00
#
_symmetry.space_group_name_H-M   'P 1'
#
loop_
_entity.id
_entity.type
_entity.pdbx_description
1 polymer ?
#
loop_
_entity_poly.entity_id
_entity_poly.type
_entity_poly.pdbx_seq_one_letter_code
_entity_poly.pdbx_strand_id
1 'polypeptide(L)'
;VVSGINEWQLILITYPIIKKKRRLVRISLTFNCEDTVKYANKFITRKITVSRAPHLITNVIRPRRHVLVIINPFSGQKRGLKLWEEHVEPVLQIAGINYDIVKTVHRKHAVEIARNLNLDNYDAVAAVSGDGLILEVISGFLIRQDRERALKMPLAHIPGGTSNGLAASICFQCNEPFPPRGIFCTEMALMLARPRYLPLRISHVQTEHDGSKAMFMSLSWGLFADI
;
A
#
# COMPACT_ATOMS: atom_id res chain seq x y z
N VAL A 1 26.70 44.18 -10.21
CA VAL A 1 26.29 44.51 -11.58
C VAL A 1 26.54 43.23 -12.39
N VAL A 2 25.62 42.29 -12.59
CA VAL A 2 24.21 42.33 -13.01
C VAL A 2 23.26 41.81 -11.92
N SER A 3 22.07 42.40 -11.82
CA SER A 3 20.98 42.07 -10.89
C SER A 3 20.39 40.68 -11.15
N GLY A 4 20.89 39.66 -10.45
CA GLY A 4 20.28 38.32 -10.44
C GLY A 4 19.11 38.30 -9.47
N ILE A 5 17.89 38.28 -9.97
CA ILE A 5 16.70 38.02 -9.16
C ILE A 5 16.84 36.59 -8.63
N ASN A 6 16.96 36.41 -7.31
CA ASN A 6 16.93 35.08 -6.69
C ASN A 6 15.52 34.51 -6.87
N GLU A 7 15.30 33.79 -7.96
CA GLU A 7 14.06 33.05 -8.19
C GLU A 7 14.04 31.79 -7.33
N TRP A 8 13.03 31.66 -6.48
CA TRP A 8 12.82 30.49 -5.65
C TRP A 8 11.92 29.51 -6.38
N GLN A 9 12.23 28.21 -6.30
CA GLN A 9 11.47 27.17 -6.99
C GLN A 9 10.85 26.17 -6.02
N LEU A 10 9.59 25.83 -6.26
CA LEU A 10 8.90 24.71 -5.64
C LEU A 10 8.59 23.66 -6.70
N ILE A 11 9.17 22.47 -6.57
CA ILE A 11 8.94 21.37 -7.49
C ILE A 11 7.86 20.47 -6.90
N LEU A 12 6.72 20.40 -7.58
CA LEU A 12 5.63 19.49 -7.24
C LEU A 12 5.68 18.26 -8.14
N ILE A 13 5.72 17.09 -7.51
CA ILE A 13 5.63 15.82 -8.21
C ILE A 13 4.21 15.29 -8.06
N THR A 14 3.57 15.00 -9.19
CA THR A 14 2.20 14.49 -9.23
C THR A 14 2.08 13.35 -10.24
N TYR A 15 1.03 12.55 -10.08
CA TYR A 15 0.70 11.44 -10.98
C TYR A 15 -0.69 11.63 -11.58
N PRO A 16 -0.93 12.64 -12.44
CA PRO A 16 -2.22 12.83 -13.08
C PRO A 16 -2.60 11.64 -13.97
N ILE A 17 -3.90 11.46 -14.18
CA ILE A 17 -4.41 10.49 -15.16
C ILE A 17 -4.33 11.13 -16.55
N ILE A 18 -3.46 10.58 -17.39
CA ILE A 18 -3.28 11.02 -18.78
C ILE A 18 -3.50 9.81 -19.69
N LYS A 19 -4.47 9.91 -20.60
CA LYS A 19 -4.88 8.79 -21.48
C LYS A 19 -5.17 7.50 -20.67
N LYS A 20 -5.98 7.63 -19.60
CA LYS A 20 -6.39 6.55 -18.69
C LYS A 20 -5.23 5.83 -17.97
N LYS A 21 -4.08 6.48 -17.77
CA LYS A 21 -2.95 5.92 -17.00
C LYS A 21 -2.36 6.98 -16.07
N ARG A 22 -1.90 6.57 -14.89
CA ARG A 22 -1.10 7.44 -14.01
C ARG A 22 0.26 7.71 -14.66
N ARG A 23 0.64 8.98 -14.77
CA ARG A 23 1.95 9.39 -15.31
C ARG A 23 2.63 10.37 -14.38
N LEU A 24 3.91 10.15 -14.12
CA LEU A 24 4.74 11.09 -13.37
C LEU A 24 4.84 12.41 -14.13
N VAL A 25 4.44 13.51 -13.49
CA VAL A 25 4.59 14.88 -14.00
C VAL A 25 5.26 15.72 -12.93
N ARG A 26 6.29 16.47 -13.34
CA ARG A 26 6.98 17.46 -12.52
C ARG A 26 6.47 18.84 -12.90
N ILE A 27 5.95 19.57 -11.92
CA ILE A 27 5.49 20.95 -12.06
C ILE A 27 6.48 21.82 -11.29
N SER A 28 7.18 22.71 -11.99
CA SER A 28 8.04 23.71 -11.36
C SER A 28 7.26 25.00 -11.21
N LEU A 29 7.11 25.47 -9.98
CA LEU A 29 6.53 26.77 -9.66
C LEU A 29 7.67 27.71 -9.27
N THR A 30 7.79 28.83 -9.97
CA THR A 30 8.77 29.89 -9.68
C THR A 30 8.12 31.00 -8.88
N PHE A 31 8.89 31.57 -7.96
CA PHE A 31 8.44 32.64 -7.08
C PHE A 31 9.53 33.68 -6.90
N ASN A 32 9.09 34.93 -6.77
CA ASN A 32 10.00 36.08 -6.65
C ASN A 32 10.41 36.36 -5.18
N CYS A 33 9.89 35.59 -4.22
CA CYS A 33 10.08 35.80 -2.79
C CYS A 33 10.13 34.47 -2.03
N GLU A 34 11.09 34.35 -1.11
CA GLU A 34 11.32 33.16 -0.29
C GLU A 34 10.12 32.83 0.61
N ASP A 35 9.54 33.86 1.24
CA ASP A 35 8.42 33.70 2.17
C ASP A 35 7.19 33.11 1.48
N THR A 36 6.95 33.50 0.22
CA THR A 36 5.86 32.96 -0.59
C THR A 36 6.08 31.47 -0.87
N VAL A 37 7.32 31.03 -1.15
CA VAL A 37 7.62 29.60 -1.36
C VAL A 37 7.43 28.80 -0.08
N LYS A 38 7.92 29.31 1.05
CA LYS A 38 7.74 28.68 2.36
C LYS A 38 6.26 28.55 2.71
N TYR A 39 5.47 29.60 2.46
CA TYR A 39 4.02 29.58 2.67
C TYR A 39 3.33 28.57 1.75
N ALA A 40 3.64 28.58 0.44
CA ALA A 40 3.07 27.66 -0.53
C ALA A 40 3.39 26.20 -0.19
N ASN A 41 4.64 25.90 0.18
CA ASN A 41 5.05 24.58 0.63
C ASN A 41 4.25 24.15 1.86
N LYS A 42 4.19 24.99 2.90
CA LYS A 42 3.42 24.70 4.13
C LYS A 42 1.93 24.48 3.84
N PHE A 43 1.34 25.28 2.96
CA PHE A 43 -0.06 25.15 2.56
C PHE A 43 -0.31 23.80 1.86
N ILE A 44 0.55 23.43 0.90
CA ILE A 44 0.45 22.18 0.16
C ILE A 44 0.64 20.98 1.10
N THR A 45 1.68 20.99 1.94
CA THR A 45 1.94 19.91 2.93
C THR A 45 0.74 19.69 3.85
N ARG A 46 0.09 20.77 4.30
CA ARG A 46 -1.11 20.69 5.14
C ARG A 46 -2.30 20.06 4.40
N LYS A 47 -2.46 20.33 3.10
CA LYS A 47 -3.56 19.77 2.28
C LYS A 47 -3.35 18.31 1.89
N ILE A 48 -2.11 17.83 1.88
CA ILE A 48 -1.76 16.43 1.58
C ILE A 48 -1.54 15.58 2.84
N THR A 49 -1.79 16.14 4.03
CA THR A 49 -1.64 15.41 5.30
C THR A 49 -2.60 14.21 5.33
N VAL A 50 -2.04 13.05 5.67
CA VAL A 50 -2.76 11.77 5.70
C VAL A 50 -3.42 11.55 7.07
N SER A 51 -4.58 10.91 7.07
CA SER A 51 -5.25 10.48 8.31
C SER A 51 -4.45 9.39 9.02
N ARG A 52 -4.48 9.42 10.36
CA ARG A 52 -3.84 8.40 11.19
C ARG A 52 -4.37 7.00 10.87
N ALA A 53 -3.51 6.00 10.90
CA ALA A 53 -3.92 4.61 10.72
C ALA A 53 -4.88 4.14 11.83
N PRO A 54 -5.94 3.38 11.52
CA PRO A 54 -7.03 3.08 12.48
C PRO A 54 -6.64 2.19 13.67
N HIS A 55 -5.54 1.43 13.58
CA HIS A 55 -5.06 0.57 14.68
C HIS A 55 -4.20 1.29 15.72
N LEU A 56 -3.77 2.53 15.42
CA LEU A 56 -2.86 3.27 16.28
C LEU A 56 -3.59 3.93 17.45
N ILE A 57 -3.09 3.70 18.66
CA ILE A 57 -3.63 4.25 19.91
C ILE A 57 -3.01 5.64 20.16
N THR A 58 -3.79 6.59 20.67
CA THR A 58 -3.46 8.03 20.76
C THR A 58 -2.08 8.36 21.34
N ASN A 59 -1.58 7.56 22.27
CA ASN A 59 -0.42 7.87 23.12
C ASN A 59 0.95 7.43 22.56
N VAL A 60 0.98 6.84 21.38
CA VAL A 60 2.22 6.27 20.81
C VAL A 60 3.02 7.35 20.05
N ILE A 61 4.18 7.71 20.58
CA ILE A 61 5.17 8.57 19.91
C ILE A 61 5.98 7.69 18.96
N ARG A 62 5.94 7.98 17.67
CA ARG A 62 6.61 7.18 16.64
C ARG A 62 6.88 7.99 15.37
N PRO A 63 7.84 7.56 14.52
CA PRO A 63 7.95 8.04 13.16
C PRO A 63 6.62 7.84 12.43
N ARG A 64 6.04 8.92 11.89
CA ARG A 64 4.85 8.82 11.05
C ARG A 64 5.26 8.38 9.65
N ARG A 65 4.37 7.65 8.99
CA ARG A 65 4.50 7.15 7.61
C ARG A 65 5.60 6.10 7.48
N HIS A 66 5.46 5.03 8.25
CA HIS A 66 6.34 3.86 8.18
C HIS A 66 5.57 2.61 7.74
N VAL A 67 6.01 1.92 6.69
CA VAL A 67 5.29 0.78 6.10
C VAL A 67 6.13 -0.49 6.19
N LEU A 68 5.53 -1.58 6.68
CA LEU A 68 6.15 -2.90 6.53
C LEU A 68 5.80 -3.47 5.16
N VAL A 69 6.80 -3.89 4.40
CA VAL A 69 6.63 -4.43 3.05
C VAL A 69 6.98 -5.90 3.07
N ILE A 70 5.97 -6.76 2.90
CA ILE A 70 6.15 -8.21 2.83
C ILE A 70 6.14 -8.61 1.35
N ILE A 71 7.26 -9.13 0.87
CA ILE A 71 7.43 -9.54 -0.54
C ILE A 71 7.54 -11.05 -0.62
N ASN A 72 6.72 -11.69 -1.44
CA ASN A 72 6.94 -13.09 -1.80
C ASN A 72 7.73 -13.18 -3.12
N PRO A 73 9.03 -13.52 -3.08
CA PRO A 73 9.86 -13.54 -4.29
C PRO A 73 9.49 -14.66 -5.27
N PHE A 74 8.74 -15.67 -4.83
CA PHE A 74 8.33 -16.82 -5.63
C PHE A 74 6.94 -16.67 -6.26
N SER A 75 6.24 -15.56 -6.02
CA SER A 75 4.89 -15.33 -6.55
C SER A 75 4.89 -15.02 -8.05
N GLY A 76 3.86 -15.53 -8.75
CA GLY A 76 3.61 -15.24 -10.16
C GLY A 76 4.84 -15.48 -11.04
N GLN A 77 5.22 -14.46 -11.80
CA GLN A 77 6.41 -14.49 -12.68
C GLN A 77 7.73 -14.22 -11.94
N LYS A 78 7.76 -14.29 -10.60
CA LYS A 78 8.93 -14.00 -9.75
C LYS A 78 9.48 -12.57 -9.94
N ARG A 79 8.57 -11.62 -10.23
CA ARG A 79 8.89 -10.21 -10.48
C ARG A 79 8.55 -9.29 -9.31
N GLY A 80 8.07 -9.81 -8.18
CA GLY A 80 7.57 -9.00 -7.06
C GLY A 80 8.56 -7.91 -6.59
N LEU A 81 9.82 -8.28 -6.36
CA LEU A 81 10.85 -7.32 -5.96
C LEU A 81 11.12 -6.26 -7.04
N LYS A 82 11.26 -6.71 -8.29
CA LYS A 82 11.46 -5.80 -9.43
C LYS A 82 10.29 -4.82 -9.60
N LEU A 83 9.06 -5.28 -9.47
CA LEU A 83 7.86 -4.44 -9.54
C LEU A 83 7.81 -3.42 -8.39
N TRP A 84 8.25 -3.82 -7.20
CA TRP A 84 8.40 -2.91 -6.07
C TRP A 84 9.40 -1.80 -6.38
N GLU A 85 10.62 -2.15 -6.79
CA GLU A 85 11.70 -1.22 -7.11
C GLU A 85 11.33 -0.28 -8.29
N GLU A 86 10.67 -0.81 -9.33
CA GLU A 86 10.32 -0.03 -10.53
C GLU A 86 9.12 0.91 -10.34
N HIS A 87 8.14 0.52 -9.52
CA HIS A 87 6.83 1.20 -9.50
C HIS A 87 6.39 1.74 -8.15
N VAL A 88 6.80 1.11 -7.05
CA VAL A 88 6.28 1.42 -5.71
C VAL A 88 7.27 2.23 -4.90
N GLU A 89 8.51 1.76 -4.81
CA GLU A 89 9.57 2.44 -4.08
C GLU A 89 9.74 3.91 -4.52
N PRO A 90 9.79 4.26 -5.82
CA PRO A 90 9.96 5.65 -6.23
C PRO A 90 8.82 6.56 -5.71
N VAL A 91 7.58 6.04 -5.68
CA VAL A 91 6.42 6.79 -5.18
C VAL A 91 6.57 7.03 -3.68
N LEU A 92 6.98 6.03 -2.91
CA LEU A 92 7.18 6.15 -1.46
C LEU A 92 8.33 7.10 -1.11
N GLN A 93 9.45 7.02 -1.83
CA GLN A 93 10.58 7.94 -1.67
C GLN A 93 10.16 9.40 -1.94
N ILE A 94 9.47 9.65 -3.06
CA ILE A 94 8.93 10.98 -3.40
C ILE A 94 7.95 11.46 -2.33
N ALA A 95 7.15 10.56 -1.77
CA ALA A 95 6.19 10.86 -0.73
C ALA A 95 6.83 11.01 0.67
N GLY A 96 8.12 10.74 0.84
CA GLY A 96 8.81 10.76 2.14
C GLY A 96 8.26 9.70 3.11
N ILE A 97 7.97 8.51 2.62
CA ILE A 97 7.45 7.38 3.39
C ILE A 97 8.58 6.39 3.62
N ASN A 98 8.89 6.13 4.89
CA ASN A 98 9.86 5.12 5.27
C ASN A 98 9.24 3.74 5.12
N TYR A 99 10.07 2.73 4.90
CA TYR A 99 9.60 1.36 4.81
C TYR A 99 10.68 0.35 5.20
N ASP A 100 10.24 -0.80 5.71
CA ASP A 100 11.08 -1.98 5.94
C ASP A 100 10.66 -3.11 5.01
N ILE A 101 11.60 -3.80 4.37
CA ILE A 101 11.30 -4.93 3.48
C ILE A 101 11.60 -6.25 4.18
N VAL A 102 10.63 -7.17 4.18
CA VAL A 102 10.78 -8.56 4.62
C VAL A 102 10.38 -9.49 3.47
N LYS A 103 11.30 -10.37 3.06
CA LYS A 103 11.05 -11.38 2.03
C LYS A 103 10.53 -12.66 2.68
N THR A 104 9.47 -13.25 2.12
CA THR A 104 9.01 -14.56 2.58
C THR A 104 9.94 -15.66 2.10
N VAL A 105 10.19 -16.68 2.94
CA VAL A 105 11.14 -17.76 2.64
C VAL A 105 10.48 -19.14 2.56
N HIS A 106 9.28 -19.30 3.12
CA HIS A 106 8.48 -20.52 2.99
C HIS A 106 6.97 -20.20 3.01
N ARG A 107 6.15 -21.21 2.71
CA ARG A 107 4.69 -21.13 2.80
C ARG A 107 4.26 -20.75 4.22
N LYS A 108 3.25 -19.89 4.37
CA LYS A 108 2.78 -19.38 5.67
C LYS A 108 3.78 -18.50 6.45
N HIS A 109 4.94 -18.14 5.90
CA HIS A 109 5.87 -17.24 6.60
C HIS A 109 5.24 -15.86 6.87
N ALA A 110 4.34 -15.37 6.02
CA ALA A 110 3.65 -14.11 6.29
C ALA A 110 2.65 -14.19 7.46
N VAL A 111 2.14 -15.38 7.78
CA VAL A 111 1.34 -15.62 8.99
C VAL A 111 2.20 -15.37 10.22
N GLU A 112 3.43 -15.88 10.24
CA GLU A 112 4.38 -15.72 11.35
C GLU A 112 4.82 -14.27 11.52
N ILE A 113 5.15 -13.61 10.40
CA ILE A 113 5.50 -12.17 10.40
C ILE A 113 4.34 -11.35 10.98
N ALA A 114 3.11 -11.54 10.49
CA ALA A 114 1.95 -10.80 10.95
C ALA A 114 1.58 -11.11 12.42
N ARG A 115 1.72 -12.38 12.84
CA ARG A 115 1.49 -12.81 14.23
C ARG A 115 2.45 -12.10 15.20
N ASN A 116 3.71 -11.94 14.83
CA ASN A 116 4.76 -11.39 15.70
C ASN A 116 5.00 -9.89 15.49
N LEU A 117 4.25 -9.25 14.58
CA LEU A 117 4.42 -7.84 14.24
C LEU A 117 4.17 -6.92 15.44
N ASN A 118 5.07 -5.98 15.70
CA ASN A 118 4.76 -4.85 16.56
C ASN A 118 3.93 -3.84 15.77
N LEU A 119 2.61 -3.78 16.05
CA LEU A 119 1.67 -2.92 15.33
C LEU A 119 2.00 -1.43 15.47
N ASP A 120 2.69 -1.04 16.55
CA ASP A 120 3.08 0.34 16.81
C ASP A 120 4.25 0.81 15.95
N ASN A 121 4.97 -0.09 15.28
CA ASN A 121 6.09 0.27 14.42
C ASN A 121 5.64 0.72 13.02
N TYR A 122 4.43 0.38 12.59
CA TYR A 122 3.98 0.58 11.21
C TYR A 122 2.59 1.23 11.09
N ASP A 123 2.42 2.09 10.09
CA ASP A 123 1.11 2.68 9.70
C ASP A 123 0.32 1.73 8.79
N ALA A 124 1.00 0.85 8.08
CA ALA A 124 0.40 -0.10 7.15
C ALA A 124 1.31 -1.30 6.92
N VAL A 125 0.73 -2.39 6.44
CA VAL A 125 1.45 -3.52 5.85
C VAL A 125 1.14 -3.58 4.36
N ALA A 126 2.17 -3.49 3.53
CA ALA A 126 2.09 -3.69 2.09
C ALA A 126 2.50 -5.12 1.72
N ALA A 127 1.62 -5.87 1.07
CA ALA A 127 1.91 -7.21 0.58
C ALA A 127 2.16 -7.17 -0.94
N VAL A 128 3.37 -7.56 -1.37
CA VAL A 128 3.79 -7.61 -2.78
C VAL A 128 3.77 -9.05 -3.27
N SER A 129 2.62 -9.47 -3.80
CA SER A 129 2.33 -10.84 -4.26
C SER A 129 0.95 -10.84 -4.94
N GLY A 130 0.23 -11.96 -4.90
CA GLY A 130 -1.20 -12.03 -5.19
C GLY A 130 -2.05 -12.12 -3.91
N ASP A 131 -3.34 -12.40 -4.09
CA ASP A 131 -4.35 -12.40 -3.02
C ASP A 131 -3.99 -13.32 -1.83
N GLY A 132 -3.31 -14.44 -2.07
CA GLY A 132 -2.93 -15.40 -1.04
C GLY A 132 -2.01 -14.82 0.05
N LEU A 133 -1.13 -13.87 -0.29
CA LEU A 133 -0.24 -13.26 0.71
C LEU A 133 -1.02 -12.35 1.68
N ILE A 134 -2.02 -11.62 1.17
CA ILE A 134 -2.95 -10.85 2.02
C ILE A 134 -3.69 -11.80 2.97
N LEU A 135 -4.11 -12.97 2.50
CA LEU A 135 -4.79 -13.96 3.32
C LEU A 135 -3.89 -14.49 4.45
N GLU A 136 -2.62 -14.75 4.16
CA GLU A 136 -1.64 -15.15 5.18
C GLU A 136 -1.48 -14.06 6.25
N VAL A 137 -1.36 -12.79 5.85
CA VAL A 137 -1.27 -11.66 6.80
C VAL A 137 -2.51 -11.56 7.68
N ILE A 138 -3.71 -11.61 7.09
CA ILE A 138 -4.99 -11.60 7.83
C ILE A 138 -5.06 -12.77 8.81
N SER A 139 -4.66 -13.96 8.39
CA SER A 139 -4.64 -15.16 9.23
C SER A 139 -3.67 -14.99 10.41
N GLY A 140 -2.50 -14.39 10.17
CA GLY A 140 -1.54 -14.05 11.22
C GLY A 140 -2.08 -13.04 12.22
N PHE A 141 -2.88 -12.06 11.79
CA PHE A 141 -3.54 -11.12 12.69
C PHE A 141 -4.66 -11.77 13.52
N LEU A 142 -5.43 -12.70 12.94
CA LEU A 142 -6.54 -13.35 13.63
C LEU A 142 -6.13 -14.23 14.81
N ILE A 143 -4.91 -14.78 14.78
CA ILE A 143 -4.37 -15.64 15.84
C ILE A 143 -3.68 -14.86 16.98
N ARG A 144 -3.64 -13.53 16.89
CA ARG A 144 -3.05 -12.68 17.94
C ARG A 144 -4.02 -12.48 19.11
N GLN A 145 -3.47 -12.19 20.28
CA GLN A 145 -4.26 -11.78 21.44
C GLN A 145 -4.95 -10.43 21.22
N ASP A 146 -4.25 -9.49 20.58
CA ASP A 146 -4.75 -8.15 20.22
C ASP A 146 -5.41 -8.11 18.82
N ARG A 147 -6.03 -9.21 18.38
CA ARG A 147 -6.60 -9.37 17.02
C ARG A 147 -7.55 -8.24 16.59
N GLU A 148 -8.37 -7.71 17.49
CA GLU A 148 -9.30 -6.61 17.17
C GLU A 148 -8.56 -5.32 16.75
N ARG A 149 -7.38 -5.11 17.35
CA ARG A 149 -6.49 -4.01 16.99
C ARG A 149 -5.72 -4.35 15.72
N ALA A 150 -5.19 -5.57 15.62
CA ALA A 150 -4.42 -6.03 14.46
C ALA A 150 -5.24 -5.98 13.17
N LEU A 151 -6.52 -6.37 13.20
CA LEU A 151 -7.43 -6.31 12.05
C LEU A 151 -7.76 -4.88 11.59
N LYS A 152 -7.46 -3.85 12.40
CA LYS A 152 -7.57 -2.44 12.00
C LYS A 152 -6.30 -1.91 11.32
N MET A 153 -5.23 -2.71 11.26
CA MET A 153 -4.01 -2.36 10.53
C MET A 153 -4.33 -2.24 9.05
N PRO A 154 -4.06 -1.08 8.41
CA PRO A 154 -4.22 -0.94 6.97
C PRO A 154 -3.39 -1.96 6.19
N LEU A 155 -4.04 -2.67 5.28
CA LEU A 155 -3.40 -3.59 4.35
C LEU A 155 -3.41 -2.99 2.94
N ALA A 156 -2.25 -2.94 2.31
CA ALA A 156 -2.11 -2.55 0.91
C ALA A 156 -1.70 -3.76 0.07
N HIS A 157 -2.45 -4.05 -0.99
CA HIS A 157 -2.13 -5.12 -1.92
C HIS A 157 -1.39 -4.54 -3.13
N ILE A 158 -0.10 -4.84 -3.26
CA ILE A 158 0.70 -4.47 -4.42
C ILE A 158 0.73 -5.67 -5.39
N PRO A 159 0.19 -5.52 -6.62
CA PRO A 159 0.00 -6.64 -7.53
C PRO A 159 1.34 -7.15 -8.07
N GLY A 160 1.76 -8.32 -7.62
CA GLY A 160 2.98 -9.01 -8.06
C GLY A 160 2.80 -10.51 -8.27
N GLY A 161 1.59 -11.04 -8.07
CA GLY A 161 1.24 -12.44 -8.23
C GLY A 161 0.41 -12.75 -9.47
N THR A 162 0.00 -14.00 -9.60
CA THR A 162 -0.86 -14.48 -10.69
C THR A 162 -2.30 -13.98 -10.56
N SER A 163 -2.84 -13.97 -9.33
CA SER A 163 -4.16 -13.44 -9.01
C SER A 163 -4.01 -12.16 -8.19
N ASN A 164 -4.55 -11.06 -8.71
CA ASN A 164 -4.54 -9.75 -8.07
C ASN A 164 -5.96 -9.19 -7.94
N GLY A 165 -6.94 -10.06 -7.69
CA GLY A 165 -8.36 -9.73 -7.70
C GLY A 165 -8.69 -8.62 -6.71
N LEU A 166 -8.13 -8.69 -5.49
CA LEU A 166 -8.38 -7.69 -4.46
C LEU A 166 -7.82 -6.33 -4.85
N ALA A 167 -6.62 -6.28 -5.42
CA ALA A 167 -6.02 -5.03 -5.86
C ALA A 167 -6.87 -4.39 -6.97
N ALA A 168 -7.35 -5.19 -7.93
CA ALA A 168 -8.25 -4.73 -8.98
C ALA A 168 -9.59 -4.22 -8.41
N SER A 169 -10.19 -4.93 -7.45
CA SER A 169 -11.42 -4.49 -6.77
C SER A 169 -11.23 -3.17 -6.02
N ILE A 170 -10.09 -2.98 -5.34
CA ILE A 170 -9.75 -1.72 -4.67
C ILE A 170 -9.61 -0.59 -5.69
N CYS A 171 -8.89 -0.80 -6.80
CA CYS A 171 -8.77 0.20 -7.86
C CYS A 171 -10.14 0.57 -8.43
N PHE A 172 -11.00 -0.42 -8.72
CA PHE A 172 -12.35 -0.20 -9.21
C PHE A 172 -13.18 0.65 -8.24
N GLN A 173 -13.18 0.29 -6.94
CA GLN A 173 -13.92 1.03 -5.91
C GLN A 173 -13.40 2.46 -5.71
N CYS A 174 -12.10 2.67 -5.88
CA CYS A 174 -11.47 3.99 -5.78
C CYS A 174 -11.56 4.82 -7.08
N ASN A 175 -12.16 4.29 -8.15
CA ASN A 175 -12.17 4.88 -9.48
C ASN A 175 -10.75 5.18 -10.02
N GLU A 176 -9.79 4.31 -9.68
CA GLU A 176 -8.43 4.34 -10.21
C GLU A 176 -8.34 3.53 -11.50
N PRO A 177 -7.61 4.02 -12.53
CA PRO A 177 -7.47 3.28 -13.77
C PRO A 177 -6.56 2.07 -13.56
N PHE A 178 -7.06 0.86 -13.77
CA PHE A 178 -6.23 -0.35 -13.75
C PHE A 178 -6.35 -1.09 -15.10
N PRO A 179 -5.24 -1.52 -15.71
CA PRO A 179 -5.26 -2.35 -16.90
C PRO A 179 -5.66 -3.79 -16.51
N PRO A 180 -6.73 -4.38 -17.07
CA PRO A 180 -7.21 -5.71 -16.69
C PRO A 180 -6.18 -6.84 -16.85
N ARG A 181 -5.20 -6.66 -17.73
CA ARG A 181 -4.11 -7.63 -18.01
C ARG A 181 -2.72 -7.01 -17.89
N GLY A 182 -2.59 -5.90 -17.16
CA GLY A 182 -1.32 -5.16 -17.05
C GLY A 182 -0.86 -4.95 -15.62
N ILE A 183 0.25 -4.23 -15.47
CA ILE A 183 0.81 -3.84 -14.19
C ILE A 183 0.15 -2.53 -13.74
N PHE A 184 -0.35 -2.50 -12.50
CA PHE A 184 -0.91 -1.31 -11.85
C PHE A 184 -0.36 -1.09 -10.43
N CYS A 185 0.92 -1.43 -10.27
CA CYS A 185 1.64 -1.20 -9.01
C CYS A 185 1.69 0.29 -8.64
N THR A 186 1.83 1.18 -9.62
CA THR A 186 1.89 2.64 -9.40
C THR A 186 0.59 3.16 -8.79
N GLU A 187 -0.56 2.73 -9.29
CA GLU A 187 -1.87 3.10 -8.75
C GLU A 187 -2.03 2.67 -7.28
N MET A 188 -1.63 1.43 -6.98
CA MET A 188 -1.64 0.93 -5.61
C MET A 188 -0.64 1.67 -4.72
N ALA A 189 0.54 2.03 -5.24
CA ALA A 189 1.54 2.81 -4.53
C ALA A 189 1.03 4.23 -4.18
N LEU A 190 0.29 4.87 -5.09
CA LEU A 190 -0.32 6.17 -4.84
C LEU A 190 -1.39 6.09 -3.75
N MET A 191 -2.19 5.02 -3.76
CA MET A 191 -3.16 4.77 -2.69
C MET A 191 -2.48 4.42 -1.36
N LEU A 192 -1.35 3.72 -1.36
CA LEU A 192 -0.54 3.52 -0.16
C LEU A 192 0.05 4.84 0.36
N ALA A 193 0.48 5.73 -0.55
CA ALA A 193 1.07 7.00 -0.18
C ALA A 193 0.06 8.00 0.40
N ARG A 194 -1.18 7.96 -0.09
CA ARG A 194 -2.31 8.76 0.37
C ARG A 194 -3.57 7.88 0.57
N PRO A 195 -3.62 7.11 1.67
CA PRO A 195 -4.65 6.11 1.89
C PRO A 195 -6.04 6.68 2.09
N ARG A 196 -7.01 5.95 1.53
CA ARG A 196 -8.40 5.91 1.98
C ARG A 196 -8.64 4.53 2.56
N TYR A 197 -8.99 4.44 3.83
CA TYR A 197 -9.21 3.16 4.49
C TYR A 197 -10.59 2.62 4.08
N LEU A 198 -10.59 1.52 3.34
CA LEU A 198 -11.78 0.80 2.92
C LEU A 198 -11.95 -0.43 3.81
N PRO A 199 -13.13 -0.67 4.41
CA PRO A 199 -13.37 -1.88 5.18
C PRO A 199 -13.40 -3.10 4.26
N LEU A 200 -12.63 -4.14 4.60
CA LEU A 200 -12.67 -5.44 3.93
C LEU A 200 -13.53 -6.40 4.77
N ARG A 201 -14.54 -7.01 4.16
CA ARG A 201 -15.32 -8.06 4.80
C ARG A 201 -14.54 -9.37 4.74
N ILE A 202 -14.43 -10.04 5.88
CA ILE A 202 -13.81 -11.35 6.01
C ILE A 202 -14.90 -12.36 6.36
N SER A 203 -14.94 -13.48 5.65
CA SER A 203 -15.82 -14.60 5.92
C SER A 203 -15.10 -15.64 6.77
N HIS A 204 -15.80 -16.19 7.75
CA HIS A 204 -15.36 -17.36 8.50
C HIS A 204 -15.96 -18.61 7.86
N VAL A 205 -15.11 -19.57 7.52
CA VAL A 205 -15.49 -20.81 6.87
C VAL A 205 -14.99 -21.96 7.72
N GLN A 206 -15.91 -22.84 8.11
CA GLN A 206 -15.58 -24.06 8.83
C GLN A 206 -15.73 -25.25 7.90
N THR A 207 -14.69 -26.07 7.84
CA THR A 207 -14.66 -27.32 7.08
C THR A 207 -14.42 -28.49 8.03
N GLU A 208 -14.87 -29.68 7.65
CA GLU A 208 -14.70 -30.89 8.46
C GLU A 208 -13.21 -31.24 8.66
N HIS A 209 -12.41 -31.19 7.59
CA HIS A 209 -11.01 -31.61 7.63
C HIS A 209 -10.02 -30.49 7.96
N ASP A 210 -10.24 -29.27 7.49
CA ASP A 210 -9.28 -28.17 7.71
C ASP A 210 -9.67 -27.23 8.86
N GLY A 211 -10.79 -27.51 9.54
CA GLY A 211 -11.31 -26.70 10.63
C GLY A 211 -11.69 -25.29 10.18
N SER A 212 -11.38 -24.32 11.04
CA SER A 212 -11.75 -22.90 10.89
C SER A 212 -10.75 -22.13 10.03
N LYS A 213 -11.21 -21.55 8.92
CA LYS A 213 -10.45 -20.70 8.01
C LYS A 213 -11.10 -19.32 7.86
N ALA A 214 -10.27 -18.30 7.73
CA ALA A 214 -10.70 -17.00 7.23
C ALA A 214 -10.59 -17.01 5.70
N MET A 215 -11.52 -16.32 5.02
CA MET A 215 -11.52 -16.14 3.57
C MET A 215 -12.02 -14.74 3.22
N PHE A 216 -11.59 -14.22 2.07
CA PHE A 216 -12.13 -12.99 1.48
C PHE A 216 -12.21 -13.16 -0.05
N MET A 217 -12.95 -12.27 -0.71
CA MET A 217 -13.35 -12.32 -2.13
C MET A 217 -14.34 -13.43 -2.51
N SER A 218 -13.90 -14.69 -2.50
CA SER A 218 -14.70 -15.79 -3.05
C SER A 218 -14.45 -17.11 -2.33
N LEU A 219 -15.51 -17.90 -2.27
CA LEU A 219 -15.51 -19.32 -2.00
C LEU A 219 -16.18 -19.97 -3.21
N SER A 220 -15.49 -20.87 -3.90
CA SER A 220 -15.99 -21.56 -5.09
C SER A 220 -16.09 -23.06 -4.82
N TRP A 221 -17.15 -23.72 -5.32
CA TRP A 221 -17.31 -25.18 -5.27
C TRP A 221 -17.71 -25.73 -6.65
N GLY A 222 -17.51 -27.04 -6.85
CA GLY A 222 -17.96 -27.76 -8.05
C GLY A 222 -17.21 -27.31 -9.30
N LEU A 223 -17.91 -27.27 -10.44
CA LEU A 223 -17.29 -26.99 -11.74
C LEU A 223 -16.44 -25.70 -11.76
N PHE A 224 -16.85 -24.66 -11.03
CA PHE A 224 -16.09 -23.40 -10.97
C PHE A 224 -14.78 -23.49 -10.18
N ALA A 225 -14.62 -24.47 -9.30
CA ALA A 225 -13.38 -24.69 -8.56
C ALA A 225 -12.37 -25.53 -9.36
N ASP A 226 -12.82 -26.30 -10.34
CA ASP A 226 -11.99 -27.16 -11.20
C ASP A 226 -11.41 -26.42 -12.42
N ILE A 227 -11.83 -25.17 -12.67
CA ILE A 227 -11.32 -24.27 -13.73
C ILE A 227 -10.05 -23.57 -13.24
#